data_AF-A0A7C3DDL7-F1
#
_entry.id   AF-A0A7C3DDL7-F1
#
_cell.length_a   1.000
_cell.length_b   1.000
_cell.length_c   1.000
_cell.angle_alpha   90.00
_cell.angle_beta   90.00
_cell.angle_gamma   90.00
#
_symmetry.space_group_name_H-M   'P 1'
#
loop_
_entity.id
_entity.type
_entity.pdbx_description
1 polymer ?
#
loop_
_entity_poly.entity_id
_entity_poly.type
_entity_poly.pdbx_seq_one_letter_code
_entity_poly.pdbx_strand_id
1 'polypeptide(L)' 'MEGEPHYGYRLFFMLLVVGANAFLAAAEIALVSVRRSRLQQLCDEGHVGARAAAALLANPERLLSVIQVGVTLTSLALG' A
#
# COMPACT_ATOMS: atom_id res chain seq x y z
N MET A 1 25.33 34.47 6.83
CA MET A 1 24.36 33.58 7.52
C MET A 1 23.37 33.13 6.47
N GLU A 2 23.73 32.08 5.73
CA GLU A 2 23.02 31.61 4.53
C GLU A 2 21.92 30.64 4.96
N GLY A 3 20.73 31.17 5.23
CA GLY A 3 19.53 30.40 5.54
C GLY A 3 18.93 29.83 4.26
N GLU A 4 19.53 28.76 3.75
CA GLU A 4 19.17 28.13 2.48
C GLU A 4 17.78 27.43 2.52
N PRO A 5 16.94 27.57 1.47
CA PRO A 5 15.51 27.20 1.44
C PRO A 5 15.23 25.69 1.21
N HIS A 6 15.93 24.79 1.90
CA HIS A 6 15.91 23.36 1.61
C HIS A 6 14.95 22.51 2.49
N TYR A 7 14.31 23.11 3.50
CA TYR A 7 13.40 22.40 4.40
C TYR A 7 12.10 21.94 3.74
N GLY A 8 11.60 22.69 2.76
CA GLY A 8 10.36 22.35 2.05
C GLY A 8 10.47 21.02 1.30
N TYR A 9 11.57 20.80 0.60
CA TYR A 9 11.81 19.55 -0.13
C TYR A 9 11.98 18.36 0.83
N ARG A 10 12.69 18.55 1.95
CA ARG A 10 12.84 17.51 2.99
C ARG A 10 11.51 17.12 3.60
N LEU A 11 10.67 18.10 3.94
CA LEU A 11 9.34 17.85 4.50
C LEU A 11 8.44 17.15 3.48
N PHE A 12 8.47 17.59 2.22
CA PHE A 12 7.72 16.95 1.14
C PHE A 12 8.13 15.48 0.96
N PHE A 13 9.44 15.19 0.93
CA PHE A 13 9.95 13.83 0.80
C PHE A 13 9.57 12.96 2.00
N MET A 14 9.67 13.51 3.22
CA MET A 14 9.26 12.82 4.44
C MET A 14 7.77 12.48 4.41
N LEU A 15 6.90 13.44 4.06
CA LEU A 15 5.46 13.20 3.92
C LEU A 15 5.15 12.14 2.86
N LEU A 16 5.89 12.14 1.75
CA LEU A 16 5.76 11.12 0.71
C LEU A 16 6.10 9.73 1.26
N VAL A 17 7.23 9.59 1.94
CA VAL A 17 7.68 8.29 2.49
C VAL A 17 6.74 7.80 3.60
N VAL A 18 6.30 8.68 4.51
CA VAL A 18 5.29 8.36 5.54
C VAL A 18 3.98 7.93 4.88
N GLY A 19 3.52 8.68 3.87
CA GLY A 19 2.30 8.37 3.12
C GLY A 19 2.39 7.03 2.40
N ALA A 20 3.53 6.72 1.78
CA ALA A 20 3.79 5.43 1.14
C ALA A 20 3.76 4.29 2.15
N ASN A 21 4.41 4.44 3.31
CA ASN A 21 4.40 3.43 4.37
C ASN A 21 2.97 3.20 4.92
N ALA A 22 2.23 4.28 5.18
CA ALA A 22 0.85 4.20 5.65
C ALA A 22 -0.08 3.53 4.61
N PHE A 23 0.12 3.83 3.32
CA PHE A 23 -0.62 3.19 2.23
C PHE A 23 -0.33 1.68 2.16
N LEU A 24 0.93 1.28 2.27
CA LEU A 24 1.33 -0.13 2.25
C LEU A 24 0.76 -0.89 3.45
N ALA A 25 0.84 -0.31 4.65
CA ALA A 25 0.24 -0.89 5.86
C ALA A 25 -1.30 -1.01 5.73
N ALA A 26 -1.97 -0.01 5.16
CA ALA A 26 -3.41 -0.07 4.89
C ALA A 26 -3.76 -1.17 3.87
N ALA A 27 -2.94 -1.35 2.82
CA ALA A 27 -3.11 -2.41 1.84
C ALA A 27 -2.96 -3.81 2.47
N GLU A 28 -2.02 -3.99 3.41
CA GLU A 28 -1.86 -5.24 4.17
C GLU A 28 -3.12 -5.56 4.97
N ILE A 29 -3.62 -4.59 5.76
CA ILE A 29 -4.84 -4.74 6.56
C ILE A 29 -6.06 -5.04 5.68
N ALA A 30 -6.20 -4.32 4.55
CA ALA A 30 -7.28 -4.55 3.60
C ALA A 30 -7.23 -5.97 3.02
N LEU A 31 -6.05 -6.46 2.67
CA LEU A 31 -5.85 -7.82 2.14
C LEU A 31 -6.19 -8.89 3.18
N VAL A 32 -5.77 -8.73 4.43
CA VAL A 32 -6.03 -9.70 5.51
C VAL A 32 -7.50 -9.68 5.94
N SER A 33 -8.17 -8.53 5.84
CA SER A 33 -9.58 -8.38 6.26
C SER A 33 -10.61 -8.79 5.19
N VAL A 34 -10.23 -8.83 3.92
CA VAL A 34 -11.19 -9.10 2.84
C VAL A 34 -11.61 -10.57 2.81
N ARG A 35 -12.91 -10.81 2.64
CA ARG A 35 -13.46 -12.17 2.51
C ARG A 35 -13.58 -12.54 1.03
N ARG A 36 -12.97 -13.67 0.65
CA ARG A 36 -13.02 -14.20 -0.73
C ARG A 36 -14.44 -14.33 -1.27
N SER A 37 -15.38 -14.80 -0.45
CA SER A 37 -16.79 -14.94 -0.84
C SER A 37 -17.45 -13.62 -1.21
N ARG A 38 -17.22 -12.57 -0.42
CA ARG A 38 -17.75 -11.22 -0.68
C ARG A 38 -17.12 -10.61 -1.93
N LEU A 39 -15.84 -10.86 -2.14
CA LEU A 39 -15.13 -10.38 -3.33
C LEU A 39 -15.60 -11.07 -4.60
N GLN A 40 -15.88 -12.37 -4.54
CA GLN A 40 -16.47 -13.14 -5.63
C GLN A 40 -17.86 -12.60 -5.98
N GLN A 41 -18.70 -12.35 -4.97
CA GLN A 41 -20.02 -11.74 -5.17
C GLN A 41 -19.92 -10.38 -5.89
N LEU A 42 -18.98 -9.53 -5.50
CA LEU A 42 -18.75 -8.24 -6.16
C LEU A 42 -18.27 -8.40 -7.62
N CYS A 43 -17.55 -9.47 -7.94
CA CYS A 43 -17.19 -9.80 -9.32
C CYS A 43 -18.43 -10.18 -10.13
N ASP A 44 -19.32 -10.99 -9.54
CA ASP A 44 -20.57 -11.43 -10.17
C ASP A 44 -21.55 -10.25 -10.38
N GLU A 45 -21.53 -9.26 -9.48
CA GLU A 45 -22.25 -7.98 -9.59
C GLU A 45 -21.65 -7.05 -10.67
N GLY A 46 -20.53 -7.42 -11.30
CA GLY A 46 -19.92 -6.69 -12.41
C GLY A 46 -18.96 -5.58 -12.01
N HIS A 47 -18.52 -5.51 -10.75
CA HIS A 47 -17.54 -4.51 -10.34
C HIS A 47 -16.16 -4.79 -10.96
N VAL A 48 -15.73 -3.93 -11.88
CA VAL A 48 -14.42 -4.02 -12.55
C VAL A 48 -13.23 -4.09 -11.59
N GLY A 49 -13.31 -3.37 -10.45
CA GLY A 49 -12.29 -3.41 -9.41
C GLY A 49 -12.25 -4.75 -8.65
N ALA A 50 -13.39 -5.44 -8.53
CA ALA A 50 -13.48 -6.71 -7.82
C ALA A 50 -12.74 -7.82 -8.57
N ARG A 51 -12.80 -7.85 -9.91
CA ARG A 51 -12.01 -8.81 -10.72
C ARG A 51 -10.51 -8.66 -10.52
N ALA A 52 -10.01 -7.43 -10.52
CA ALA A 52 -8.60 -7.15 -10.31
C ALA A 52 -8.15 -7.58 -8.89
N ALA A 53 -8.95 -7.21 -7.87
CA ALA A 53 -8.70 -7.63 -6.51
C ALA A 53 -8.79 -9.16 -6.34
N ALA A 54 -9.73 -9.84 -7.00
CA ALA A 54 -9.86 -11.29 -6.96
C ALA A 54 -8.64 -12.00 -7.58
N ALA A 55 -8.11 -11.48 -8.69
CA ALA A 55 -6.89 -11.98 -9.31
C ALA A 55 -5.66 -11.78 -8.40
N LEU A 56 -5.56 -10.62 -7.74
CA LEU A 56 -4.52 -10.34 -6.75
C LEU A 56 -4.62 -11.28 -5.54
N LEU A 57 -5.84 -11.55 -5.07
CA LEU A 57 -6.12 -12.49 -3.99
C LEU A 57 -6.03 -13.97 -4.36
N ALA A 58 -5.83 -14.32 -5.63
CA ALA A 58 -5.59 -15.70 -6.02
C ALA A 58 -4.33 -16.24 -5.33
N ASN A 59 -3.32 -15.39 -5.13
CA ASN A 59 -2.08 -15.72 -4.43
C ASN A 59 -1.76 -14.65 -3.35
N PRO A 60 -2.48 -14.66 -2.22
CA PRO A 60 -2.36 -13.61 -1.20
C PRO A 60 -0.99 -13.61 -0.54
N GLU A 61 -0.32 -14.76 -0.43
CA GLU A 61 1.04 -14.89 0.12
C GLU A 61 2.06 -14.09 -0.69
N ARG A 62 1.97 -14.15 -2.03
CA ARG A 62 2.83 -13.38 -2.93
C ARG A 62 2.59 -11.89 -2.77
N LEU A 63 1.33 -11.47 -2.64
CA LEU A 63 0.97 -10.07 -2.46
C LEU A 63 1.42 -9.55 -1.09
N LEU A 64 1.22 -10.32 -0.02
CA LEU A 64 1.70 -10.00 1.33
C LEU A 64 3.22 -9.85 1.35
N SER A 65 3.96 -10.76 0.71
CA SER A 65 5.42 -10.69 0.64
C SER A 65 5.90 -9.39 -0.04
N VAL A 66 5.27 -8.97 -1.14
CA VAL A 66 5.58 -7.70 -1.81
C VAL A 66 5.28 -6.49 -0.91
N ILE A 67 4.13 -6.50 -0.21
CA ILE A 67 3.75 -5.42 0.70
C ILE A 67 4.75 -5.32 1.85
N GLN A 68 5.13 -6.43 2.48
CA GLN A 68 6.08 -6.45 3.59
C GLN A 68 7.48 -5.98 3.20
N VAL A 69 7.97 -6.37 2.01
CA VAL A 69 9.22 -5.83 1.45
C VAL A 69 9.09 -4.32 1.24
N GLY A 70 7.96 -3.86 0.69
CA GLY A 70 7.67 -2.43 0.51
C GLY A 70 7.71 -1.66 1.82
N VAL A 71 6.99 -2.13 2.85
CA VAL A 71 6.94 -1.51 4.19
C VAL A 71 8.35 -1.42 4.78
N THR A 72 9.14 -2.47 4.64
CA THR A 72 10.53 -2.50 5.11
C THR A 72 11.39 -1.44 4.43
N LEU A 73 11.29 -1.33 3.10
CA LEU A 73 12.02 -0.33 2.32
C LEU A 73 11.60 1.10 2.69
N THR A 74 10.29 1.35 2.87
CA THR A 74 9.80 2.68 3.27
C THR A 74 10.18 3.05 4.70
N SER A 75 10.22 2.07 5.63
CA SER A 75 10.73 2.30 6.99
C SER A 75 12.21 2.64 6.99
N LEU A 76 13.02 1.96 6.17
CA LEU A 76 14.45 2.27 6.05
C LEU A 76 14.68 3.66 5.43
N ALA A 77 13.84 4.10 4.49
CA ALA A 77 13.94 5.44 3.91
C ALA A 77 13.54 6.56 4.88
N LEU A 78 12.85 6.23 5.97
CA LEU A 78 12.36 7.18 6.98
C LEU A 78 13.39 7.46 8.09
N GLY A 79 14.23 6.47 8.43
CA GLY A 79 15.23 6.52 9.50
C GLY A 79 16.64 6.71 8.99
#